data_AF-A0A1G8X3G4-F1
#
_entry.id   AF-A0A1G8X3G4-F1
#
_cell.length_a   1.000
_cell.length_b   1.000
_cell.length_c   1.000
_cell.angle_alpha   90.00
_cell.angle_beta   90.00
_cell.angle_gamma   90.00
#
_symmetry.space_group_name_H-M   'P 1'
#
loop_
_entity.id
_entity.type
_entity.pdbx_description
1 polymer ?
#
loop_
_entity_poly.entity_id
_entity_poly.type
_entity_poly.pdbx_seq_one_letter_code
_entity_poly.pdbx_strand_id
1 'polypeptide(L)'
;MKRNVIFLVSTLLLLSCGKTSTLSEESGADTIKALSILPPSVSEESTRTIAAAAPETEEEPSPQRISTQGQVLSVQEELIMPSDYLTTAMVVATAEGDTLVFLDMGGFESLVGLEIPVSYSLQQGDQLLVCFDCTTHQGPIPLYDLTALPSEVEFARLQLEKYLPDPYINPAATYQMRREDGTLGDYYSNVENLIADSTRMASGFFSYGVVTKWHPQLRNREVLEQLLNDEID
;
A
#
# COMPACT_ATOMS: atom_id res chain seq x y z
N MET A 1 -36.94 -4.60 -41.96
CA MET A 1 -37.71 -3.38 -42.28
C MET A 1 -37.06 -2.20 -41.58
N LYS A 2 -36.95 -1.07 -42.30
CA LYS A 2 -36.18 0.14 -42.00
C LYS A 2 -36.68 0.88 -40.74
N ARG A 3 -35.77 1.47 -39.97
CA ARG A 3 -35.76 2.94 -39.73
C ARG A 3 -34.45 3.42 -39.08
N ASN A 4 -33.72 4.20 -39.87
CA ASN A 4 -32.73 5.19 -39.46
C ASN A 4 -33.40 6.27 -38.61
N VAL A 5 -32.70 6.77 -37.58
CA VAL A 5 -32.79 8.18 -37.19
C VAL A 5 -31.36 8.66 -36.89
N ILE A 6 -30.89 9.53 -37.77
CA ILE A 6 -29.70 10.37 -37.64
C ILE A 6 -30.16 11.66 -36.96
N PHE A 7 -29.42 12.13 -35.96
CA PHE A 7 -29.42 13.55 -35.60
C PHE A 7 -27.97 14.05 -35.55
N LEU A 8 -27.62 14.79 -36.60
CA LEU A 8 -26.56 15.79 -36.63
C LEU A 8 -27.17 17.08 -36.09
N VAL A 9 -26.44 17.89 -35.32
CA VAL A 9 -26.27 19.35 -35.52
C VAL A 9 -25.13 19.84 -34.61
N SER A 10 -24.18 20.53 -35.25
CA SER A 10 -23.06 21.32 -34.72
C SER A 10 -23.53 22.45 -33.77
N THR A 11 -22.71 23.17 -32.99
CA THR A 11 -21.85 24.28 -33.47
C THR A 11 -21.06 24.93 -32.32
N LEU A 12 -19.80 25.28 -32.61
CA LEU A 12 -18.99 26.47 -32.27
C LEU A 12 -18.64 26.94 -30.84
N LEU A 13 -17.31 26.98 -30.62
CA LEU A 13 -16.41 27.98 -30.01
C LEU A 13 -16.98 29.11 -29.12
N LEU A 14 -16.26 29.38 -28.01
CA LEU A 14 -15.72 30.71 -27.69
C LEU A 14 -14.42 30.60 -26.85
N LEU A 15 -13.42 31.40 -27.26
CA LEU A 15 -12.16 31.71 -26.58
C LEU A 15 -12.41 32.54 -25.30
N SER A 16 -11.51 32.43 -24.31
CA SER A 16 -10.90 33.63 -23.72
C SER A 16 -9.55 33.34 -23.06
N CYS A 17 -8.50 33.99 -23.57
CA CYS A 17 -7.26 34.31 -22.87
C CYS A 17 -7.52 35.26 -21.68
N GLY A 18 -6.69 35.15 -20.64
CA GLY A 18 -6.56 36.16 -19.59
C GLY A 18 -5.30 35.97 -18.72
N LYS A 19 -4.17 36.54 -19.16
CA LYS A 19 -3.06 37.05 -18.32
C LYS A 19 -3.62 38.18 -17.43
N THR A 20 -3.13 38.63 -16.27
CA THR A 20 -1.81 38.71 -15.59
C THR A 20 -2.08 39.42 -14.25
N SER A 21 -1.35 39.12 -13.19
CA SER A 21 -0.89 40.17 -12.24
C SER A 21 0.12 39.61 -11.22
N THR A 22 1.38 39.94 -11.46
CA THR A 22 2.44 40.08 -10.46
C THR A 22 2.21 41.32 -9.61
N LEU A 23 2.44 41.25 -8.29
CA LEU A 23 2.86 42.38 -7.47
C LEU A 23 3.68 41.89 -6.27
N SER A 24 4.69 42.69 -5.95
CA SER A 24 5.84 42.52 -5.07
C SER A 24 5.62 43.30 -3.75
N GLU A 25 6.65 43.28 -2.89
CA GLU A 25 6.93 44.02 -1.63
C GLU A 25 6.59 43.21 -0.36
N GLU A 26 7.53 42.72 0.45
CA GLU A 26 8.70 43.32 1.14
C GLU A 26 8.33 44.34 2.23
N SER A 27 8.91 44.14 3.43
CA SER A 27 8.97 44.97 4.65
C SER A 27 8.46 44.16 5.88
N GLY A 28 9.17 43.97 6.99
CA GLY A 28 10.33 44.67 7.55
C GLY A 28 10.04 45.08 8.99
N ALA A 29 10.77 44.48 9.95
CA ALA A 29 10.91 44.85 11.38
C ALA A 29 9.67 44.63 12.29
N ASP A 30 9.75 44.30 13.60
CA ASP A 30 10.78 44.59 14.59
C ASP A 30 10.67 43.65 15.83
N THR A 31 11.83 43.16 16.28
CA THR A 31 12.35 43.13 17.65
C THR A 31 11.42 42.89 18.87
N ILE A 32 11.65 41.80 19.63
CA ILE A 32 11.98 41.87 21.08
C ILE A 32 13.02 40.79 21.43
N LYS A 33 14.17 41.26 21.92
CA LYS A 33 15.25 40.54 22.60
C LYS A 33 15.02 40.69 24.11
N ALA A 34 15.13 39.63 24.88
CA ALA A 34 15.57 39.73 26.27
C ALA A 34 16.33 38.45 26.68
N LEU A 35 17.65 38.63 26.83
CA LEU A 35 18.58 37.75 27.52
C LEU A 35 18.14 37.54 28.99
N SER A 36 18.44 36.37 29.56
CA SER A 36 19.22 36.36 30.81
C SER A 36 20.00 35.05 30.97
N ILE A 37 21.19 35.23 31.52
CA ILE A 37 22.36 34.36 31.57
C ILE A 37 22.37 33.53 32.87
N LEU A 38 22.81 32.26 32.77
CA LEU A 38 23.30 31.34 33.84
C LEU A 38 24.43 32.01 34.69
N PRO A 39 24.96 31.48 35.84
CA PRO A 39 25.33 30.07 36.09
C PRO A 39 25.33 29.68 37.62
N PRO A 40 26.23 28.81 38.15
CA PRO A 40 25.93 27.44 38.58
C PRO A 40 26.11 27.20 40.10
N SER A 41 25.68 26.04 40.61
CA SER A 41 26.22 25.52 41.88
C SER A 41 26.14 24.00 41.96
N VAL A 42 27.30 23.42 42.28
CA VAL A 42 27.62 22.02 42.57
C VAL A 42 27.20 21.67 44.01
N SER A 43 26.68 20.47 44.27
CA SER A 43 27.13 19.57 45.37
C SER A 43 26.37 18.24 45.45
N GLU A 44 27.16 17.16 45.47
CA GLU A 44 27.09 15.97 46.35
C GLU A 44 25.96 14.92 46.20
N GLU A 45 26.37 13.81 45.58
CA GLU A 45 26.50 12.48 46.20
C GLU A 45 25.26 11.90 46.93
N SER A 46 24.55 11.00 46.24
CA SER A 46 23.87 9.89 46.92
C SER A 46 23.92 8.64 46.05
N THR A 47 24.81 7.74 46.46
CA THR A 47 24.96 6.37 45.98
C THR A 47 23.65 5.61 46.16
N ARG A 48 22.96 5.30 45.07
CA ARG A 48 21.94 4.24 45.03
C ARG A 48 22.20 3.29 43.88
N THR A 49 22.52 2.07 44.29
CA THR A 49 22.54 0.80 43.57
C THR A 49 21.65 0.78 42.33
N ILE A 50 22.26 0.73 41.15
CA ILE A 50 21.56 0.39 39.91
C ILE A 50 21.50 -1.13 39.87
N ALA A 51 20.37 -1.69 40.29
CA ALA A 51 20.01 -3.04 39.91
C ALA A 51 19.88 -3.05 38.38
N ALA A 52 20.63 -3.95 37.73
CA ALA A 52 20.52 -4.19 36.31
C ALA A 52 19.07 -4.59 35.98
N ALA A 53 18.29 -3.63 35.47
CA ALA A 53 17.05 -3.91 34.79
C ALA A 53 17.43 -4.71 33.53
N ALA A 54 16.95 -5.94 33.47
CA ALA A 54 17.00 -6.75 32.27
C ALA A 54 16.41 -5.95 31.10
N PRO A 55 16.93 -6.10 29.87
CA PRO A 55 16.32 -5.45 28.72
C PRO A 55 14.88 -5.93 28.61
N GLU A 56 13.94 -4.99 28.76
CA GLU A 56 12.54 -5.20 28.42
C GLU A 56 12.53 -5.68 26.96
N THR A 57 12.10 -6.91 26.77
CA THR A 57 11.87 -7.45 25.43
C THR A 57 10.69 -6.65 24.89
N GLU A 58 10.94 -5.77 23.93
CA GLU A 58 9.88 -5.12 23.16
C GLU A 58 9.07 -6.27 22.51
N GLU A 59 7.89 -6.57 23.07
CA GLU A 59 6.94 -7.47 22.43
C GLU A 59 6.58 -6.83 21.08
N GLU A 60 7.04 -7.44 19.99
CA GLU A 60 6.54 -7.09 18.66
C GLU A 60 5.01 -7.12 18.72
N PRO A 61 4.33 -6.05 18.27
CA PRO A 61 2.87 -6.01 18.32
C PRO A 61 2.33 -7.21 17.55
N SER A 62 1.63 -8.11 18.25
CA SER A 62 1.02 -9.28 17.61
C SER A 62 0.16 -8.80 16.45
N PRO A 63 0.30 -9.36 15.24
CA PRO A 63 -0.40 -8.86 14.07
C PRO A 63 -1.91 -8.87 14.36
N GLN A 64 -2.54 -7.70 14.18
CA GLN A 64 -3.93 -7.47 14.56
C GLN A 64 -4.82 -8.49 13.85
N ARG A 65 -5.55 -9.28 14.64
CA ARG A 65 -6.48 -10.28 14.13
C ARG A 65 -7.79 -9.61 13.73
N ILE A 66 -8.19 -9.80 12.48
CA ILE A 66 -9.45 -9.31 11.91
C ILE A 66 -10.40 -10.50 11.80
N SER A 67 -11.67 -10.29 12.13
CA SER A 67 -12.71 -11.31 12.03
C SER A 67 -13.94 -10.73 11.34
N THR A 68 -14.45 -11.42 10.32
CA THR A 68 -15.60 -10.99 9.52
C THR A 68 -16.41 -12.20 9.04
N GLN A 69 -17.61 -11.96 8.51
CA GLN A 69 -18.34 -12.97 7.73
C GLN A 69 -17.99 -12.80 6.26
N GLY A 70 -17.86 -13.91 5.55
CA GLY A 70 -17.59 -13.88 4.12
C GLY A 70 -18.25 -15.02 3.37
N GLN A 71 -18.72 -14.74 2.16
CA GLN A 71 -19.27 -15.75 1.26
C GLN A 71 -18.14 -16.39 0.46
N VAL A 72 -18.03 -17.71 0.50
CA VAL A 72 -17.08 -18.44 -0.36
C VAL A 72 -17.58 -18.39 -1.80
N LEU A 73 -16.81 -17.77 -2.68
CA LEU A 73 -17.14 -17.63 -4.09
C LEU A 73 -16.67 -18.84 -4.90
N SER A 74 -15.47 -19.33 -4.60
CA SER A 74 -14.86 -20.45 -5.31
C SER A 74 -13.77 -21.12 -4.47
N VAL A 75 -13.53 -22.40 -4.76
CA VAL A 75 -12.38 -23.17 -4.30
C VAL A 75 -11.87 -23.94 -5.52
N GLN A 76 -10.71 -23.57 -6.04
CA GLN A 76 -10.18 -24.16 -7.28
C GLN A 76 -8.65 -24.09 -7.33
N GLU A 77 -8.05 -24.93 -8.16
CA GLU A 77 -6.60 -24.87 -8.42
C GLU A 77 -6.26 -23.59 -9.18
N GLU A 78 -5.27 -22.86 -8.67
CA GLU A 78 -4.74 -21.62 -9.24
C GLU A 78 -3.22 -21.71 -9.37
N LEU A 79 -2.70 -21.20 -10.49
CA LEU A 79 -1.27 -21.01 -10.68
C LEU A 79 -0.86 -19.70 -10.01
N ILE A 80 -0.08 -19.78 -8.94
CA ILE A 80 0.35 -18.60 -8.17
C ILE A 80 1.60 -18.00 -8.81
N MET A 81 1.44 -16.84 -9.41
CA MET A 81 2.52 -16.03 -9.96
C MET A 81 3.04 -15.03 -8.90
N PRO A 82 4.35 -14.73 -8.86
CA PRO A 82 5.44 -15.22 -9.73
C PRO A 82 6.12 -16.49 -9.21
N SER A 83 5.62 -17.10 -8.14
CA SER A 83 6.24 -18.27 -7.51
C SER A 83 6.10 -19.57 -8.33
N ASP A 84 5.35 -19.53 -9.43
CA ASP A 84 5.15 -20.60 -10.41
C ASP A 84 4.79 -21.96 -9.79
N TYR A 85 3.88 -21.96 -8.81
CA TYR A 85 3.36 -23.20 -8.22
C TYR A 85 1.83 -23.26 -8.28
N LEU A 86 1.33 -24.48 -8.43
CA LEU A 86 -0.10 -24.78 -8.45
C LEU A 86 -0.55 -25.12 -7.03
N THR A 87 -1.59 -24.44 -6.54
CA THR A 87 -2.25 -24.77 -5.27
C THR A 87 -3.75 -24.47 -5.37
N THR A 88 -4.54 -24.98 -4.43
CA THR A 88 -5.97 -24.65 -4.34
C THR A 88 -6.15 -23.31 -3.63
N ALA A 89 -6.82 -22.38 -4.28
CA ALA A 89 -7.18 -21.09 -3.72
C ALA A 89 -8.68 -21.06 -3.39
N MET A 90 -9.01 -20.59 -2.18
CA MET A 90 -10.36 -20.23 -1.78
C MET A 90 -10.53 -18.72 -1.87
N VAL A 91 -11.52 -18.29 -2.65
CA VAL A 91 -11.87 -16.88 -2.83
C VAL A 91 -13.11 -16.57 -1.97
N VAL A 92 -13.02 -15.54 -1.14
CA VAL A 92 -14.09 -15.14 -0.22
C VAL A 92 -14.43 -13.67 -0.41
N ALA A 93 -15.70 -13.35 -0.64
CA ALA A 93 -16.19 -11.98 -0.59
C ALA A 93 -16.59 -11.61 0.84
N THR A 94 -16.02 -10.55 1.40
CA THR A 94 -16.39 -10.03 2.72
C THR A 94 -17.67 -9.19 2.64
N ALA A 95 -18.33 -8.99 3.78
CA ALA A 95 -19.49 -8.09 3.88
C ALA A 95 -19.17 -6.63 3.49
N GLU A 96 -17.90 -6.24 3.53
CA GLU A 96 -17.41 -4.89 3.19
C GLU A 96 -17.16 -4.73 1.67
N GLY A 97 -17.27 -5.82 0.90
CA GLY A 97 -17.08 -5.85 -0.55
C GLY A 97 -15.65 -6.18 -0.99
N ASP A 98 -14.75 -6.45 -0.05
CA ASP A 98 -13.40 -6.93 -0.34
C ASP A 98 -13.42 -8.38 -0.79
N THR A 99 -12.44 -8.77 -1.60
CA THR A 99 -12.21 -10.16 -1.99
C THR A 99 -10.91 -10.65 -1.38
N LEU A 100 -11.00 -11.64 -0.50
CA LEU A 100 -9.86 -12.29 0.13
C LEU A 100 -9.56 -13.60 -0.59
N VAL A 101 -8.28 -13.92 -0.77
CA VAL A 101 -7.86 -15.21 -1.31
C VAL A 101 -6.92 -15.91 -0.34
N PHE A 102 -7.26 -17.16 -0.01
CA PHE A 102 -6.48 -18.02 0.87
C PHE A 102 -5.99 -19.25 0.09
N LEU A 103 -4.72 -19.60 0.26
CA LEU A 103 -4.07 -20.70 -0.45
C LEU A 103 -4.10 -22.00 0.34
N ASP A 104 -3.77 -23.12 -0.33
CA ASP A 104 -3.74 -24.47 0.22
C ASP A 104 -5.10 -24.92 0.78
N MET A 105 -6.19 -24.54 0.11
CA MET A 105 -7.57 -24.75 0.52
C MET A 105 -8.25 -25.95 -0.17
N GLY A 106 -7.48 -26.97 -0.54
CA GLY A 106 -8.03 -28.22 -1.08
C GLY A 106 -8.91 -28.91 -0.04
N GLY A 107 -10.09 -29.39 -0.47
CA GLY A 107 -11.06 -30.04 0.42
C GLY A 107 -12.15 -29.11 0.97
N PHE A 108 -12.10 -27.82 0.68
CA PHE A 108 -13.11 -26.84 1.11
C PHE A 108 -14.20 -26.57 0.05
N GLU A 109 -14.25 -27.37 -1.03
CA GLU A 109 -15.14 -27.15 -2.17
C GLU A 109 -16.63 -27.17 -1.78
N SER A 110 -17.02 -27.87 -0.72
CA SER A 110 -18.41 -27.89 -0.25
C SER A 110 -18.86 -26.55 0.34
N LEU A 111 -17.93 -25.71 0.80
CA LEU A 111 -18.27 -24.40 1.36
C LEU A 111 -18.66 -23.37 0.30
N VAL A 112 -18.47 -23.66 -1.00
CA VAL A 112 -18.78 -22.73 -2.08
C VAL A 112 -20.27 -22.32 -2.03
N GLY A 113 -20.51 -21.00 -1.97
CA GLY A 113 -21.83 -20.39 -1.85
C GLY A 113 -22.28 -20.13 -0.41
N LEU A 114 -21.61 -20.70 0.60
CA LEU A 114 -21.93 -20.52 2.01
C LEU A 114 -21.29 -19.26 2.57
N GLU A 115 -21.95 -18.68 3.57
CA GLU A 115 -21.35 -17.68 4.46
C GLU A 115 -20.60 -18.37 5.60
N ILE A 116 -19.32 -18.02 5.76
CA ILE A 116 -18.44 -18.60 6.76
C ILE A 116 -17.80 -17.51 7.63
N PRO A 117 -17.50 -17.81 8.91
CA PRO A 117 -16.68 -16.92 9.72
C PRO A 117 -15.24 -16.97 9.21
N VAL A 118 -14.69 -15.83 8.80
CA VAL A 118 -13.27 -15.71 8.41
C VAL A 118 -12.53 -14.92 9.46
N SER A 119 -11.41 -15.45 9.92
CA SER A 119 -10.49 -14.73 10.77
C SER A 119 -9.10 -14.75 10.16
N TYR A 120 -8.50 -13.58 9.98
CA TYR A 120 -7.22 -13.43 9.31
C TYR A 120 -6.36 -12.36 9.97
N SER A 121 -5.08 -12.33 9.60
CA SER A 121 -4.19 -11.20 9.89
C SER A 121 -3.56 -10.72 8.59
N LEU A 122 -3.26 -9.44 8.50
CA LEU A 122 -2.55 -8.89 7.34
C LEU A 122 -1.04 -8.95 7.57
N GLN A 123 -0.33 -9.63 6.67
CA GLN A 123 1.12 -9.57 6.60
C GLN A 123 1.53 -8.49 5.60
N GLN A 124 2.42 -7.60 6.00
CA GLN A 124 2.97 -6.59 5.11
C GLN A 124 3.84 -7.25 4.03
N GLY A 125 3.59 -6.90 2.78
CA GLY A 125 4.42 -7.24 1.63
C GLY A 125 5.16 -6.02 1.08
N ASP A 126 5.44 -6.06 -0.22
CA ASP A 126 6.19 -5.02 -0.91
C ASP A 126 5.46 -3.68 -0.99
N GLN A 127 6.23 -2.60 -1.11
CA GLN A 127 5.71 -1.27 -1.46
C GLN A 127 5.76 -1.05 -2.97
N LEU A 128 4.69 -0.46 -3.51
CA LEU A 128 4.53 -0.18 -4.93
C LEU A 128 4.55 1.32 -5.21
N LEU A 129 5.22 1.74 -6.28
CA LEU A 129 5.02 3.07 -6.86
C LEU A 129 3.91 3.00 -7.92
N VAL A 130 2.85 3.80 -7.73
CA VAL A 130 1.69 3.83 -8.63
C VAL A 130 1.63 5.08 -9.52
N CYS A 131 2.35 6.15 -9.16
CA CYS A 131 2.49 7.33 -9.99
C CYS A 131 3.73 8.16 -9.66
N PHE A 132 4.15 8.98 -10.62
CA PHE A 132 5.27 9.91 -10.52
C PHE A 132 4.79 11.36 -10.59
N ASP A 133 5.36 12.21 -9.74
CA ASP A 133 5.09 13.65 -9.64
C ASP A 133 3.59 13.96 -9.54
N CYS A 134 2.93 13.19 -8.66
CA CYS A 134 1.49 13.19 -8.49
C CYS A 134 1.11 13.52 -7.04
N THR A 135 -0.05 14.16 -6.87
CA THR A 135 -0.67 14.44 -5.56
C THR A 135 -2.03 13.76 -5.40
N THR A 136 -2.50 13.09 -6.46
CA THR A 136 -3.75 12.32 -6.49
C THR A 136 -3.56 11.09 -7.36
N HIS A 137 -4.21 9.99 -7.01
CA HIS A 137 -4.32 8.80 -7.84
C HIS A 137 -5.80 8.45 -8.00
N GLN A 138 -6.24 8.20 -9.22
CA GLN A 138 -7.60 7.80 -9.53
C GLN A 138 -7.56 6.52 -10.36
N GLY A 139 -8.31 5.52 -9.92
CA GLY A 139 -8.40 4.23 -10.61
C GLY A 139 -8.01 3.07 -9.70
N PRO A 140 -8.22 1.83 -10.19
CA PRO A 140 -7.80 0.64 -9.48
C PRO A 140 -6.28 0.51 -9.48
N ILE A 141 -5.73 -0.02 -8.40
CA ILE A 141 -4.32 -0.41 -8.31
C ILE A 141 -4.22 -1.86 -8.82
N PRO A 142 -3.67 -2.11 -10.02
CA PRO A 142 -3.59 -3.45 -10.55
C PRO A 142 -2.53 -4.24 -9.79
N LEU A 143 -2.95 -5.22 -9.00
CA LEU A 143 -2.07 -6.22 -8.40
C LEU A 143 -2.06 -7.47 -9.27
N TYR A 144 -0.87 -7.98 -9.59
CA TYR A 144 -0.73 -9.28 -10.28
C TYR A 144 -0.87 -10.47 -9.33
N ASP A 145 -0.54 -10.25 -8.07
CA ASP A 145 -0.71 -11.25 -7.03
C ASP A 145 -2.17 -11.23 -6.55
N LEU A 146 -2.89 -12.29 -6.92
CA LEU A 146 -4.29 -12.48 -6.56
C LEU A 146 -4.54 -12.63 -5.06
N THR A 147 -3.50 -12.89 -4.26
CA THR A 147 -3.59 -12.98 -2.80
C THR A 147 -3.37 -11.64 -2.10
N ALA A 148 -2.94 -10.61 -2.82
CA ALA A 148 -2.59 -9.33 -2.24
C ALA A 148 -3.76 -8.35 -2.24
N LEU A 149 -3.83 -7.54 -1.19
CA LEU A 149 -4.70 -6.38 -1.07
C LEU A 149 -3.86 -5.10 -1.10
N PRO A 150 -4.25 -4.06 -1.85
CA PRO A 150 -3.57 -2.78 -1.81
C PRO A 150 -4.04 -1.97 -0.60
N SER A 151 -3.12 -1.26 0.06
CA SER A 151 -3.50 -0.16 0.96
C SER A 151 -4.12 1.01 0.20
N GLU A 152 -4.62 1.99 0.94
CA GLU A 152 -4.82 3.34 0.39
C GLU A 152 -3.49 3.89 -0.15
N VAL A 153 -3.59 4.80 -1.12
CA VAL A 153 -2.41 5.46 -1.71
C VAL A 153 -1.91 6.54 -0.76
N GLU A 154 -0.66 6.38 -0.31
CA GLU A 154 0.06 7.38 0.47
C GLU A 154 0.99 8.18 -0.44
N PHE A 155 1.09 9.50 -0.23
CA PHE A 155 2.00 10.33 -1.02
C PHE A 155 3.31 10.58 -0.26
N ALA A 156 4.42 10.20 -0.88
CA ALA A 156 5.75 10.35 -0.32
C ALA A 156 6.66 11.15 -1.24
N ARG A 157 7.52 12.00 -0.67
CA ARG A 157 8.57 12.69 -1.42
C ARG A 157 9.84 11.85 -1.46
N LEU A 158 10.21 11.44 -2.68
CA LEU A 158 11.27 10.46 -2.92
C LEU A 158 12.21 10.93 -4.04
N GLN A 159 13.46 10.48 -4.00
CA GLN A 159 14.44 10.64 -5.08
C GLN A 159 14.99 9.27 -5.48
N LEU A 160 15.12 9.01 -6.77
CA LEU A 160 15.67 7.75 -7.25
C LEU A 160 17.19 7.69 -7.06
N GLU A 161 17.66 6.64 -6.39
CA GLU A 161 19.09 6.32 -6.27
C GLU A 161 19.52 5.27 -7.28
N LYS A 162 18.71 4.22 -7.41
CA LYS A 162 19.05 3.06 -8.23
C LYS A 162 17.80 2.49 -8.89
N TYR A 163 17.89 2.30 -10.20
CA TYR A 163 16.90 1.61 -11.01
C TYR A 163 17.41 0.22 -11.37
N LEU A 164 16.65 -0.80 -11.05
CA LEU A 164 16.95 -2.21 -11.30
C LEU A 164 15.81 -2.81 -12.12
N PRO A 165 15.93 -2.88 -13.46
CA PRO A 165 14.91 -3.51 -14.28
C PRO A 165 14.83 -5.01 -13.98
N ASP A 166 13.61 -5.55 -13.94
CA ASP A 166 13.42 -7.00 -13.87
C ASP A 166 13.83 -7.64 -15.21
N PRO A 167 14.68 -8.68 -15.21
CA PRO A 167 15.17 -9.29 -16.44
C PRO A 167 14.12 -10.16 -17.15
N TYR A 168 13.02 -10.51 -16.50
CA TYR A 168 12.00 -11.44 -16.99
C TYR A 168 10.66 -10.76 -17.29
N ILE A 169 10.31 -9.70 -16.55
CA ILE A 169 9.02 -9.02 -16.67
C ILE A 169 9.24 -7.55 -17.06
N ASN A 170 8.87 -7.19 -18.29
CA ASN A 170 8.83 -5.79 -18.74
C ASN A 170 7.37 -5.29 -18.68
N PRO A 171 7.06 -4.16 -18.03
CA PRO A 171 7.96 -3.14 -17.52
C PRO A 171 8.09 -3.18 -15.99
N ALA A 172 8.40 -4.33 -15.40
CA ALA A 172 8.62 -4.43 -13.96
C ALA A 172 10.05 -4.01 -13.58
N ALA A 173 10.19 -3.29 -12.47
CA ALA A 173 11.47 -2.87 -11.93
C ALA A 173 11.42 -2.61 -10.42
N THR A 174 12.59 -2.69 -9.79
CA THR A 174 12.83 -2.22 -8.42
C THR A 174 13.49 -0.84 -8.47
N TYR A 175 12.93 0.08 -7.69
CA TYR A 175 13.36 1.45 -7.51
C TYR A 175 13.85 1.61 -6.07
N GLN A 176 15.17 1.75 -5.91
CA GLN A 176 15.72 2.15 -4.63
C GLN A 176 15.60 3.67 -4.53
N MET A 177 14.77 4.13 -3.60
CA MET A 177 14.45 5.55 -3.45
C MET A 177 14.94 6.06 -2.10
N ARG A 178 15.47 7.28 -2.11
CA ARG A 178 15.82 8.05 -0.91
C ARG A 178 14.62 8.90 -0.47
N ARG A 179 14.32 8.89 0.82
CA ARG A 179 13.38 9.80 1.48
C ARG A 179 14.08 11.08 1.94
N GLU A 180 13.31 12.13 2.27
CA GLU A 180 13.87 13.42 2.69
C GLU A 180 14.64 13.34 4.01
N ASP A 181 14.34 12.35 4.86
CA ASP A 181 15.09 12.05 6.09
C ASP A 181 16.43 11.32 5.82
N GLY A 182 16.73 11.02 4.56
CA GLY A 182 17.93 10.31 4.13
C GLY A 182 17.83 8.78 4.16
N THR A 183 16.71 8.21 4.61
CA THR A 183 16.51 6.76 4.59
C THR A 183 16.30 6.24 3.18
N LEU A 184 16.71 5.00 2.94
CA LEU A 184 16.48 4.30 1.68
C LEU A 184 15.32 3.31 1.83
N GLY A 185 14.53 3.16 0.78
CA GLY A 185 13.51 2.12 0.67
C GLY A 185 13.49 1.55 -0.74
N ASP A 186 13.17 0.27 -0.84
CA ASP A 186 12.97 -0.40 -2.11
C ASP A 186 11.48 -0.41 -2.44
N TYR A 187 11.16 0.00 -3.67
CA TYR A 187 9.80 0.06 -4.17
C TYR A 187 9.72 -0.64 -5.51
N TYR A 188 8.62 -1.31 -5.78
CA TYR A 188 8.41 -2.02 -7.02
C TYR A 188 7.43 -1.24 -7.89
N SER A 189 7.60 -1.31 -9.21
CA SER A 189 6.57 -0.83 -10.12
C SER A 189 6.63 -1.57 -11.44
N ASN A 190 5.46 -1.71 -12.04
CA ASN A 190 5.20 -2.22 -13.38
C ASN A 190 4.54 -1.15 -14.25
N VAL A 191 4.54 0.12 -13.83
CA VAL A 191 3.93 1.21 -14.57
C VAL A 191 4.94 1.72 -15.59
N GLU A 192 4.62 1.57 -16.88
CA GLU A 192 5.52 1.92 -18.00
C GLU A 192 6.04 3.36 -17.91
N ASN A 193 5.17 4.30 -17.50
CA ASN A 193 5.51 5.72 -17.38
C ASN A 193 6.53 6.01 -16.27
N LEU A 194 6.67 5.14 -15.26
CA LEU A 194 7.71 5.25 -14.23
C LEU A 194 9.09 4.81 -14.74
N ILE A 195 9.17 4.06 -15.84
CA ILE A 195 10.46 3.57 -16.38
C ILE A 195 11.09 4.58 -17.33
N ALA A 196 10.27 5.23 -18.15
CA ALA A 196 10.75 6.20 -19.15
C ALA A 196 11.46 7.41 -18.51
N ASP A 197 11.19 7.69 -17.24
CA ASP A 197 11.58 8.93 -16.56
C ASP A 197 12.73 8.78 -15.53
N SER A 198 13.45 7.65 -15.51
CA SER A 198 14.50 7.38 -14.50
C SER A 198 15.54 8.51 -14.33
N THR A 199 15.92 9.20 -15.42
CA THR A 199 16.83 10.37 -15.34
C THR A 199 16.20 11.55 -14.59
N ARG A 200 14.91 11.81 -14.81
CA ARG A 200 14.16 12.86 -14.10
C ARG A 200 13.99 12.47 -12.64
N MET A 201 13.64 11.23 -12.36
CA MET A 201 13.47 10.71 -11.00
C MET A 201 14.74 10.81 -10.15
N ALA A 202 15.92 10.68 -10.75
CA ALA A 202 17.20 10.82 -10.05
C ALA A 202 17.63 12.28 -9.83
N SER A 203 17.03 13.25 -10.55
CA SER A 203 17.46 14.65 -10.53
C SER A 203 17.07 15.42 -9.26
N GLY A 204 16.15 14.88 -8.45
CA GLY A 204 15.71 15.51 -7.20
C GLY A 204 14.56 14.75 -6.55
N PHE A 205 13.99 15.38 -5.52
CA PHE A 205 12.85 14.83 -4.79
C PHE A 205 11.51 15.24 -5.42
N PHE A 206 10.69 14.24 -5.74
CA PHE A 206 9.36 14.39 -6.34
C PHE A 206 8.30 13.66 -5.52
N SER A 207 7.02 13.97 -5.75
CA SER A 207 5.91 13.28 -5.08
C SER A 207 5.56 11.98 -5.79
N TYR A 208 5.44 10.88 -5.05
CA TYR A 208 5.04 9.58 -5.57
C TYR A 208 3.84 9.05 -4.80
N GLY A 209 2.92 8.40 -5.52
CA GLY A 209 1.92 7.55 -4.90
C GLY A 209 2.55 6.22 -4.52
N VAL A 210 2.48 5.87 -3.24
CA VAL A 210 3.00 4.63 -2.65
C VAL A 210 1.82 3.82 -2.14
N VAL A 211 1.84 2.52 -2.44
CA VAL A 211 0.86 1.55 -1.94
C VAL A 211 1.61 0.42 -1.26
N THR A 212 1.14 0.01 -0.09
CA THR A 212 1.64 -1.18 0.58
C THR A 212 0.78 -2.38 0.20
N LYS A 213 1.40 -3.46 -0.27
CA LYS A 213 0.71 -4.74 -0.45
C LYS A 213 0.52 -5.41 0.91
N TRP A 214 -0.65 -5.99 1.12
CA TRP A 214 -0.97 -6.79 2.29
C TRP A 214 -1.43 -8.19 1.88
N HIS A 215 -0.91 -9.22 2.54
CA HIS A 215 -1.30 -10.60 2.30
C HIS A 215 -2.15 -11.10 3.47
N PRO A 216 -3.44 -11.39 3.26
CA PRO A 216 -4.29 -12.01 4.26
C PRO A 216 -3.79 -13.43 4.59
N GLN A 217 -3.53 -13.69 5.87
CA GLN A 217 -3.23 -15.02 6.36
C GLN A 217 -4.40 -15.54 7.18
N LEU A 218 -4.99 -16.65 6.76
CA LEU A 218 -6.08 -17.31 7.49
C LEU A 218 -5.60 -17.76 8.87
N ARG A 219 -6.42 -17.51 9.90
CA ARG A 219 -6.12 -17.81 11.32
C ARG A 219 -7.12 -18.75 11.97
N ASN A 220 -8.17 -19.16 11.27
CA ASN A 220 -9.20 -20.06 11.79
C ASN A 220 -9.47 -21.24 10.87
N ARG A 221 -8.42 -21.81 10.24
CA ARG A 221 -8.56 -22.94 9.32
C ARG A 221 -9.28 -24.11 9.99
N GLU A 222 -8.91 -24.46 11.21
CA GLU A 222 -9.50 -25.58 11.96
C GLU A 222 -11.01 -25.38 12.22
N VAL A 223 -11.45 -24.13 12.37
CA VAL A 223 -12.88 -23.80 12.51
C VAL A 223 -13.61 -24.05 11.20
N LEU A 224 -13.01 -23.69 10.07
CA LEU A 224 -13.59 -23.97 8.76
C LEU A 224 -13.64 -25.47 8.46
N GLU A 225 -12.61 -26.23 8.89
CA GLU A 225 -12.58 -27.69 8.74
C GLU A 225 -13.69 -28.38 9.56
N GLN A 226 -14.11 -27.81 10.68
CA GLN A 226 -15.24 -28.33 11.46
C GLN A 226 -16.57 -28.19 10.69
N LEU A 227 -16.76 -27.09 9.95
CA LEU A 227 -17.97 -26.88 9.15
C LEU A 227 -18.12 -27.96 8.05
N LEU A 228 -17.02 -28.45 7.51
CA LEU A 228 -17.03 -29.54 6.52
C LEU A 228 -17.56 -30.85 7.09
N ASN A 229 -17.32 -31.11 8.38
CA ASN A 229 -17.76 -32.34 9.03
C ASN A 229 -19.23 -32.27 9.45
N ASP A 230 -19.73 -31.09 9.79
CA ASP A 230 -21.12 -30.87 10.17
C ASP A 230 -22.10 -30.96 8.98
N GLU A 231 -21.63 -30.86 7.73
CA GLU A 231 -22.44 -31.06 6.51
C GLU A 231 -22.63 -32.53 6.11
N ILE A 232 -21.88 -33.46 6.72
CA ILE A 232 -21.88 -34.89 6.36
C ILE A 232 -22.86 -35.71 7.23
N ASP A 233 -23.41 -35.13 8.29
CA ASP A 233 -24.45 -35.72 9.17
C ASP A 233 -25.88 -35.26 8.82
#